data_AF-A0A6B0V0C5-F1
#
_entry.id   AF-A0A6B0V0C5-F1
#
_cell.length_a   1.000
_cell.length_b   1.000
_cell.length_c   1.000
_cell.angle_alpha   90.00
_cell.angle_beta   90.00
_cell.angle_gamma   90.00
#
_symmetry.space_group_name_H-M   'P 1'
#
loop_
_entity.id
_entity.type
_entity.pdbx_description
1 polymer ?
#
loop_
_entity_poly.entity_id
_entity_poly.type
_entity_poly.pdbx_seq_one_letter_code
_entity_poly.pdbx_strand_id
1 'polypeptide(L)'
;MRRQEARSSMKCWTFLVLQLLTSVAEVTCATPRQKSPCEVPMLRNSLIVEEKTDRWGKTTYPQVPPGTPLLEKNNLFLKCKKGYEYNGRSLTRISCRDGHWDPPQPWCKEKPCGNLPKVKNAQVIGTVPHGQELQYTCNREYRLISSGITPYCWLGKVVGTLPKCHQTFCNET
;
A
#
# COMPACT_ATOMS: atom_id res chain seq x y z
N MET A 1 -11.98 -44.86 -14.21
CA MET A 1 -12.53 -44.21 -12.99
C MET A 1 -13.06 -42.84 -13.38
N ARG A 2 -14.39 -42.66 -13.31
CA ARG A 2 -15.12 -41.49 -13.83
C ARG A 2 -14.98 -40.29 -12.88
N ARG A 3 -14.73 -39.11 -13.46
CA ARG A 3 -14.72 -37.82 -12.76
C ARG A 3 -16.13 -37.51 -12.26
N GLN A 4 -16.24 -37.07 -11.00
CA GLN A 4 -17.48 -36.63 -10.38
C GLN A 4 -17.95 -35.31 -11.00
N GLU A 5 -19.19 -35.29 -11.46
CA GLU A 5 -19.93 -34.09 -11.87
C GLU A 5 -20.36 -33.31 -10.62
N ALA A 6 -19.93 -32.05 -10.51
CA ALA A 6 -20.43 -31.13 -9.49
C ALA A 6 -21.81 -30.61 -9.91
N ARG A 7 -22.87 -31.18 -9.32
CA ARG A 7 -24.25 -30.69 -9.41
C ARG A 7 -24.35 -29.29 -8.80
N SER A 8 -24.40 -28.26 -9.65
CA SER A 8 -24.91 -26.94 -9.25
C SER A 8 -26.42 -26.93 -9.44
N SER A 9 -27.16 -26.67 -8.37
CA SER A 9 -28.63 -26.68 -8.35
C SER A 9 -29.18 -25.47 -9.11
N MET A 10 -29.60 -25.69 -10.36
CA MET A 10 -30.33 -24.74 -11.19
C MET A 10 -31.76 -24.58 -10.67
N LYS A 11 -32.11 -23.39 -10.15
CA LYS A 11 -33.51 -23.02 -9.90
C LYS A 11 -34.08 -22.36 -11.16
N CYS A 12 -34.54 -23.18 -12.11
CA CYS A 12 -35.36 -22.70 -13.24
C CYS A 12 -36.79 -22.49 -12.75
N TRP A 13 -37.31 -21.27 -12.79
CA TRP A 13 -38.74 -21.01 -12.61
C TRP A 13 -39.46 -21.36 -13.92
N THR A 14 -40.33 -22.36 -13.88
CA THR A 14 -41.23 -22.70 -14.98
C THR A 14 -42.45 -21.78 -14.94
N PHE A 15 -42.57 -20.86 -15.89
CA PHE A 15 -43.84 -20.18 -16.16
C PHE A 15 -44.75 -21.14 -16.95
N LEU A 16 -45.79 -21.64 -16.28
CA LEU A 16 -46.91 -22.34 -16.94
C LEU A 16 -47.73 -21.31 -17.73
N VAL A 17 -47.53 -21.24 -19.05
CA VAL A 17 -48.42 -20.51 -19.96
C VAL A 17 -49.09 -21.53 -20.88
N LEU A 18 -50.34 -21.89 -20.57
CA LEU A 18 -51.25 -22.53 -21.51
C LEU A 18 -51.61 -21.49 -22.57
N GLN A 19 -51.01 -21.52 -23.76
CA GLN A 19 -51.66 -21.15 -25.04
C GLN A 19 -50.99 -21.87 -26.22
N LEU A 20 -51.84 -22.50 -27.03
CA LEU A 20 -51.52 -22.98 -28.37
C LEU A 20 -51.10 -21.78 -29.23
N LEU A 21 -49.86 -21.74 -29.71
CA LEU A 21 -49.38 -21.22 -31.01
C LEU A 21 -47.86 -21.00 -30.97
N THR A 22 -47.21 -21.49 -32.03
CA THR A 22 -45.82 -21.28 -32.48
C THR A 22 -44.99 -20.18 -31.79
N SER A 23 -44.08 -20.59 -30.90
CA SER A 23 -42.82 -19.89 -30.62
C SER A 23 -42.05 -20.73 -29.60
N VAL A 24 -40.91 -21.30 -30.02
CA VAL A 24 -39.93 -21.85 -29.08
C VAL A 24 -39.42 -20.67 -28.26
N ALA A 25 -39.99 -20.44 -27.08
CA ALA A 25 -39.47 -19.45 -26.15
C ALA A 25 -38.11 -19.97 -25.65
N GLU A 26 -37.02 -19.40 -26.16
CA GLU A 26 -35.67 -19.66 -25.67
C GLU A 26 -35.61 -19.27 -24.18
N VAL A 27 -35.44 -20.25 -23.31
CA VAL A 27 -35.14 -20.02 -21.90
C VAL A 27 -33.70 -19.47 -21.84
N THR A 28 -33.53 -18.15 -21.92
CA THR A 28 -32.23 -17.53 -21.71
C THR A 28 -31.91 -17.56 -20.21
N CYS A 29 -31.24 -18.62 -19.76
CA CYS A 29 -30.61 -18.65 -18.44
C CYS A 29 -29.48 -17.62 -18.41
N ALA A 30 -29.58 -16.60 -17.54
CA ALA A 30 -28.43 -15.76 -17.24
C ALA A 30 -27.32 -16.65 -16.66
N THR A 31 -26.20 -16.77 -17.36
CA THR A 31 -25.02 -17.48 -16.85
C THR A 31 -24.56 -16.80 -15.56
N PRO A 32 -24.23 -17.55 -14.49
CA PRO A 32 -23.62 -16.96 -13.31
C PRO A 32 -22.37 -16.19 -13.76
N ARG A 33 -22.23 -14.92 -13.37
CA ARG A 33 -20.99 -14.16 -13.60
C ARG A 33 -19.84 -14.94 -12.97
N GLN A 34 -19.00 -15.55 -13.80
CA GLN A 34 -17.80 -16.24 -13.35
C GLN A 34 -16.83 -15.16 -12.87
N LYS A 35 -16.62 -15.08 -11.56
CA LYS A 35 -15.69 -14.13 -10.97
C LYS A 35 -14.26 -14.54 -11.31
N SER A 36 -13.47 -13.60 -11.84
CA SER A 36 -12.07 -13.85 -12.17
C SER A 36 -11.21 -13.84 -10.90
N PRO A 37 -10.22 -14.74 -10.77
CA PRO A 37 -9.24 -14.68 -9.69
C PRO A 37 -8.30 -13.49 -9.92
N CYS A 38 -7.85 -12.84 -8.84
CA CYS A 38 -6.72 -11.92 -8.94
C CYS A 38 -5.41 -12.71 -8.82
N GLU A 39 -4.44 -12.36 -9.66
CA GLU A 39 -3.11 -12.92 -9.57
C GLU A 39 -2.24 -12.04 -8.68
N VAL A 40 -1.46 -12.65 -7.77
CA VAL A 40 -0.52 -11.91 -6.91
C VAL A 40 0.64 -11.37 -7.76
N PRO A 41 0.82 -10.05 -7.83
CA PRO A 41 1.86 -9.44 -8.65
C PRO A 41 3.27 -9.64 -8.06
N MET A 42 4.28 -9.53 -8.92
CA MET A 42 5.68 -9.41 -8.49
C MET A 42 5.95 -7.99 -8.00
N LEU A 43 6.17 -7.82 -6.69
CA LEU A 43 6.35 -6.52 -6.07
C LEU A 43 7.79 -6.32 -5.59
N ARG A 44 8.43 -5.21 -6.00
CA ARG A 44 9.79 -4.88 -5.57
C ARG A 44 9.86 -4.34 -4.15
N ASN A 45 8.96 -3.44 -3.77
CA ASN A 45 9.03 -2.67 -2.52
C ASN A 45 7.97 -3.07 -1.48
N SER A 46 7.22 -4.12 -1.77
CA SER A 46 6.13 -4.59 -0.93
C SER A 46 5.89 -6.09 -1.12
N LEU A 47 5.06 -6.67 -0.26
CA LEU A 47 4.66 -8.07 -0.31
C LEU A 47 3.17 -8.14 0.06
N ILE A 48 2.43 -9.08 -0.52
CA ILE A 48 1.08 -9.41 -0.06
C ILE A 48 1.20 -10.45 1.05
N VAL A 49 0.54 -10.20 2.17
CA VAL A 49 0.54 -11.07 3.34
C VAL A 49 -0.89 -11.37 3.77
N GLU A 50 -1.09 -12.52 4.39
CA GLU A 50 -2.35 -12.91 5.02
C GLU A 50 -2.18 -12.85 6.54
N GLU A 51 -3.13 -12.26 7.25
CA GLU A 51 -3.09 -12.23 8.71
C GLU A 51 -3.54 -13.58 9.28
N LYS A 52 -2.71 -14.17 10.15
CA LYS A 52 -3.01 -15.43 10.85
C LYS A 52 -2.71 -15.29 12.33
N THR A 53 -3.71 -15.55 13.16
CA THR A 53 -3.54 -15.59 14.62
C THR A 53 -3.49 -17.04 15.08
N ASP A 54 -2.48 -17.38 15.88
CA ASP A 54 -2.35 -18.72 16.45
C ASP A 54 -3.23 -18.92 17.70
N ARG A 55 -3.20 -20.14 18.26
CA ARG A 55 -4.00 -20.51 19.44
C ARG A 55 -3.61 -19.77 20.73
N TRP A 56 -2.45 -19.12 20.76
CA TRP A 56 -1.96 -18.33 21.90
C TRP A 56 -2.20 -16.83 21.70
N GLY A 57 -2.94 -16.45 20.66
CA GLY A 57 -3.23 -15.05 20.34
C GLY A 57 -2.10 -14.32 19.61
N LYS A 58 -1.03 -15.00 19.19
CA LYS A 58 0.06 -14.39 18.45
C LYS A 58 -0.32 -14.27 16.98
N THR A 59 -0.32 -13.03 16.50
CA THR A 59 -0.65 -12.70 15.10
C THR A 59 0.61 -12.68 14.24
N THR A 60 0.51 -13.31 13.08
CA THR A 60 1.56 -13.46 12.08
C THR A 60 1.07 -13.00 10.72
N TYR A 61 2.00 -12.59 9.87
CA TYR A 61 1.70 -12.12 8.52
C TYR A 61 2.54 -12.90 7.50
N PRO A 62 2.23 -14.19 7.26
CA PRO A 62 2.86 -14.98 6.21
C PRO A 62 2.67 -14.35 4.82
N GLN A 63 3.73 -14.39 4.02
CA GLN A 63 3.72 -13.92 2.64
C GLN A 63 2.93 -14.85 1.73
N VAL A 64 2.18 -14.25 0.80
CA VAL A 64 1.54 -14.95 -0.31
C VAL A 64 2.49 -14.91 -1.51
N PRO A 65 2.88 -16.06 -2.10
CA PRO A 65 3.79 -16.10 -3.23
C PRO A 65 3.26 -15.33 -4.46
N PRO A 66 4.13 -14.65 -5.24
CA PRO A 66 3.75 -14.11 -6.55
C PRO A 66 3.21 -15.21 -7.49
N GLY A 67 2.27 -14.84 -8.37
CA GLY A 67 1.58 -15.76 -9.28
C GLY A 67 0.45 -16.57 -8.64
N THR A 68 0.23 -16.45 -7.32
CA THR A 68 -0.87 -17.16 -6.64
C THR A 68 -2.23 -16.62 -7.13
N PRO A 69 -3.15 -17.46 -7.64
CA PRO A 69 -4.51 -17.03 -7.97
C PRO A 69 -5.38 -16.97 -6.71
N LEU A 70 -6.02 -15.83 -6.48
CA LEU A 70 -6.90 -15.58 -5.33
C LEU A 70 -8.32 -15.31 -5.81
N LEU A 71 -9.27 -16.12 -5.34
CA LEU A 71 -10.71 -15.91 -5.57
C LEU A 71 -11.27 -15.11 -4.40
N GLU A 72 -11.79 -13.90 -4.68
CA GLU A 72 -12.55 -13.06 -3.75
C GLU A 72 -12.03 -13.02 -2.30
N LYS A 73 -10.87 -12.40 -2.10
CA LYS A 73 -10.19 -12.41 -0.81
C LYS A 73 -10.13 -11.01 -0.19
N ASN A 74 -10.78 -10.84 0.97
CA ASN A 74 -10.98 -9.53 1.63
C ASN A 74 -10.13 -9.31 2.90
N ASN A 75 -9.30 -10.29 3.27
CA ASN A 75 -8.43 -10.27 4.46
C ASN A 75 -6.94 -10.35 4.07
N LEU A 76 -6.57 -9.63 3.03
CA LEU A 76 -5.18 -9.52 2.61
C LEU A 76 -4.62 -8.21 3.12
N PHE A 77 -3.31 -8.18 3.32
CA PHE A 77 -2.59 -6.99 3.68
C PHE A 77 -1.43 -6.78 2.74
N LEU A 78 -1.23 -5.52 2.38
CA LEU A 78 -0.04 -5.02 1.75
C LEU A 78 0.96 -4.66 2.84
N LYS A 79 2.11 -5.35 2.85
CA LYS A 79 3.23 -5.05 3.73
C LYS A 79 4.33 -4.36 2.94
N CYS A 80 4.59 -3.10 3.23
CA CYS A 80 5.69 -2.36 2.63
C CYS A 80 7.03 -2.78 3.25
N LYS A 81 8.09 -2.82 2.43
CA LYS A 81 9.45 -3.01 2.91
C LYS A 81 9.89 -1.79 3.73
N LYS A 82 10.92 -1.97 4.56
CA LYS A 82 11.49 -0.88 5.36
C LYS A 82 11.90 0.27 4.45
N GLY A 83 11.48 1.49 4.80
CA GLY A 83 11.75 2.68 3.99
C GLY A 83 10.68 3.00 2.95
N TYR A 84 9.63 2.17 2.83
CA TYR A 84 8.49 2.41 1.95
C TYR A 84 7.17 2.42 2.71
N GLU A 85 6.18 3.15 2.22
CA GLU A 85 4.83 3.24 2.79
C GLU A 85 3.75 3.36 1.72
N TYR A 86 2.53 3.00 2.12
CA TYR A 86 1.30 3.30 1.40
C TYR A 86 0.43 4.19 2.28
N ASN A 87 0.15 5.42 1.84
CA ASN A 87 -0.62 6.42 2.59
C ASN A 87 -0.16 6.56 4.05
N GLY A 88 1.17 6.67 4.27
CA GLY A 88 1.77 6.80 5.60
C GLY A 88 1.83 5.52 6.43
N ARG A 89 1.40 4.36 5.89
CA ARG A 89 1.34 3.09 6.63
C ARG A 89 2.27 2.04 6.02
N SER A 90 2.90 1.25 6.89
CA SER A 90 3.75 0.12 6.47
C SER A 90 2.95 -1.17 6.25
N LEU A 91 1.71 -1.23 6.77
CA LEU A 91 0.79 -2.34 6.63
C LEU A 91 -0.61 -1.78 6.35
N THR A 92 -1.19 -2.17 5.23
CA THR A 92 -2.52 -1.69 4.81
C THR A 92 -3.38 -2.84 4.34
N ARG A 93 -4.65 -2.85 4.73
CA ARG A 93 -5.61 -3.86 4.26
C ARG A 93 -5.89 -3.66 2.79
N ILE A 94 -5.91 -4.77 2.04
CA ILE A 94 -6.24 -4.80 0.63
C ILE A 94 -7.26 -5.91 0.37
N SER A 95 -7.95 -5.82 -0.75
CA SER A 95 -8.88 -6.85 -1.20
C SER A 95 -8.62 -7.21 -2.66
N CYS A 96 -8.99 -8.44 -2.99
CA CYS A 96 -9.03 -8.95 -4.35
C CYS A 96 -10.48 -9.31 -4.65
N ARG A 97 -11.06 -8.71 -5.69
CA ARG A 97 -12.42 -8.99 -6.17
C ARG A 97 -12.46 -8.95 -7.69
N ASP A 98 -13.04 -9.97 -8.30
CA ASP A 98 -13.29 -10.04 -9.75
C ASP A 98 -12.05 -9.69 -10.60
N GLY A 99 -10.88 -10.25 -10.25
CA GLY A 99 -9.61 -10.02 -10.93
C GLY A 99 -8.95 -8.68 -10.61
N HIS A 100 -9.58 -7.84 -9.80
CA HIS A 100 -9.09 -6.51 -9.45
C HIS A 100 -8.61 -6.44 -8.02
N TRP A 101 -7.50 -5.75 -7.83
CA TRP A 101 -6.95 -5.41 -6.54
C TRP A 101 -7.46 -4.05 -6.09
N ASP A 102 -7.91 -3.96 -4.84
CA ASP A 102 -8.32 -2.71 -4.20
C ASP A 102 -7.53 -2.51 -2.90
N PRO A 103 -6.74 -1.43 -2.76
CA PRO A 103 -6.50 -0.38 -3.75
C PRO A 103 -5.74 -0.90 -4.99
N PRO A 104 -5.87 -0.25 -6.16
CA PRO A 104 -5.09 -0.58 -7.34
C PRO A 104 -3.60 -0.20 -7.14
N GLN A 105 -2.74 -0.82 -7.95
CA GLN A 105 -1.31 -0.50 -7.98
C GLN A 105 -1.04 0.89 -8.60
N PRO A 106 0.12 1.54 -8.33
CA PRO A 106 1.21 1.12 -7.46
C PRO A 106 0.92 1.34 -5.97
N TRP A 107 1.44 0.44 -5.15
CA TRP A 107 1.21 0.41 -3.72
C TRP A 107 2.26 1.21 -2.94
N CYS A 108 3.37 0.59 -2.52
CA CYS A 108 4.29 1.26 -1.61
C CYS A 108 5.24 2.21 -2.37
N LYS A 109 5.31 3.45 -1.89
CA LYS A 109 6.24 4.51 -2.35
C LYS A 109 7.31 4.78 -1.29
N GLU A 110 8.38 5.46 -1.65
CA GLU A 110 9.45 5.84 -0.75
C GLU A 110 8.93 6.72 0.39
N LYS A 111 9.34 6.41 1.62
CA LYS A 111 8.93 7.20 2.77
C LYS A 111 9.56 8.60 2.73
N PRO A 112 8.76 9.66 2.91
CA PRO A 112 9.31 10.98 3.16
C PRO A 112 9.78 11.10 4.62
N CYS A 113 10.63 12.09 4.89
CA CYS A 113 11.11 12.41 6.23
C CYS A 113 10.16 13.44 6.86
N GLY A 114 9.24 12.97 7.70
CA GLY A 114 8.32 13.85 8.45
C GLY A 114 8.84 14.27 9.83
N ASN A 115 9.72 13.47 10.44
CA ASN A 115 10.32 13.80 11.73
C ASN A 115 11.74 14.33 11.52
N LEU A 116 11.85 15.64 11.31
CA LEU A 116 13.12 16.30 11.02
C LEU A 116 13.87 16.63 12.32
N PRO A 117 15.18 16.32 12.41
CA PRO A 117 15.99 16.65 13.58
C PRO A 117 15.98 18.15 13.87
N LYS A 118 15.76 18.52 15.14
CA LYS A 118 15.81 19.92 15.57
C LYS A 118 17.26 20.37 15.73
N VAL A 119 17.57 21.56 15.22
CA VAL A 119 18.86 22.23 15.39
C VAL A 119 18.64 23.47 16.24
N LYS A 120 19.49 23.70 17.24
CA LYS A 120 19.40 24.87 18.13
C LYS A 120 19.51 26.16 17.31
N ASN A 121 18.61 27.11 17.59
CA ASN A 121 18.52 28.39 16.88
C ASN A 121 18.30 28.26 15.36
N ALA A 122 17.71 27.14 14.92
CA ALA A 122 17.30 26.93 13.54
C ALA A 122 15.87 26.44 13.45
N GLN A 123 15.23 26.76 12.34
CA GLN A 123 13.94 26.25 11.93
C GLN A 123 14.14 25.29 10.75
N VAL A 124 13.36 24.21 10.76
CA VAL A 124 13.25 23.26 9.66
C VAL A 124 11.76 22.94 9.54
N ILE A 125 11.20 23.07 8.34
CA ILE A 125 9.74 23.04 8.15
C ILE A 125 9.34 21.83 7.32
N GLY A 126 8.28 21.17 7.79
CA GLY A 126 7.48 20.28 6.98
C GLY A 126 8.02 18.86 6.85
N THR A 127 7.68 18.25 5.73
CA THR A 127 8.03 16.89 5.37
C THR A 127 8.91 16.94 4.13
N VAL A 128 10.07 16.30 4.18
CA VAL A 128 11.04 16.31 3.07
C VAL A 128 10.86 15.04 2.25
N PRO A 129 10.60 15.12 0.93
CA PRO A 129 10.51 13.95 0.07
C PRO A 129 11.81 13.15 0.06
N HIS A 130 11.71 11.86 -0.21
CA HIS A 130 12.90 11.03 -0.44
C HIS A 130 13.80 11.62 -1.54
N GLY A 131 15.10 11.62 -1.31
CA GLY A 131 16.12 12.14 -2.22
C GLY A 131 16.34 13.65 -2.13
N GLN A 132 15.55 14.38 -1.33
CA GLN A 132 15.66 15.83 -1.19
C GLN A 132 16.48 16.24 0.03
N GLU A 133 17.17 17.36 -0.09
CA GLU A 133 17.95 17.97 1.00
C GLU A 133 17.03 18.68 2.01
N LEU A 134 17.43 18.67 3.27
CA LEU A 134 16.76 19.40 4.34
C LEU A 134 17.24 20.85 4.34
N GLN A 135 16.29 21.78 4.32
CA GLN A 135 16.57 23.21 4.40
C GLN A 135 16.40 23.71 5.82
N TYR A 136 17.52 24.04 6.46
CA TYR A 136 17.54 24.69 7.76
C TYR A 136 17.70 26.20 7.59
N THR A 137 16.92 26.96 8.35
CA THR A 137 17.02 28.42 8.40
C THR A 137 17.35 28.84 9.82
N CYS A 138 18.48 29.52 10.03
CA CYS A 138 18.82 30.03 11.36
C CYS A 138 17.88 31.18 11.77
N ASN A 139 17.67 31.33 13.07
CA ASN A 139 16.96 32.46 13.65
C ASN A 139 17.74 33.77 13.39
N ARG A 140 17.08 34.92 13.59
CA ARG A 140 17.72 36.24 13.50
C ARG A 140 19.00 36.29 14.35
N GLU A 141 20.03 36.97 13.84
CA GLU A 141 21.35 37.12 14.47
C GLU A 141 22.18 35.82 14.54
N TYR A 142 21.76 34.76 13.84
CA TYR A 142 22.55 33.54 13.69
C TYR A 142 22.86 33.24 12.23
N ARG A 143 24.08 32.75 11.97
CA ARG A 143 24.51 32.26 10.67
C ARG A 143 24.61 30.74 10.67
N LEU A 144 24.14 30.13 9.59
CA LEU A 144 24.22 28.70 9.37
C LEU A 144 25.64 28.28 9.01
N ILE A 145 26.20 27.34 9.75
CA ILE A 145 27.49 26.73 9.51
C ILE A 145 27.26 25.22 9.31
N SER A 146 27.64 24.73 8.13
CA SER A 146 27.70 23.29 7.84
C SER A 146 29.15 22.84 7.83
N SER A 147 29.42 21.68 8.42
CA SER A 147 30.78 21.09 8.51
C SER A 147 30.85 19.70 7.88
N GLY A 148 29.96 19.39 6.93
CA GLY A 148 29.87 18.06 6.33
C GLY A 148 28.84 17.99 5.21
N ILE A 149 28.43 16.76 4.88
CA ILE A 149 27.43 16.50 3.84
C ILE A 149 26.10 17.11 4.27
N THR A 150 25.50 17.93 3.40
CA THR A 150 24.18 18.53 3.60
C THR A 150 23.17 17.43 3.95
N PRO A 151 22.39 17.58 5.03
CA PRO A 151 21.46 16.54 5.42
C PRO A 151 20.38 16.37 4.35
N TYR A 152 20.09 15.14 3.96
CA TYR A 152 19.05 14.80 2.99
C TYR A 152 18.19 13.64 3.47
N CYS A 153 17.02 13.49 2.87
CA CYS A 153 16.08 12.44 3.22
C CYS A 153 16.34 11.15 2.42
N TRP A 154 16.60 10.06 3.12
CA TRP A 154 16.77 8.73 2.55
C TRP A 154 15.79 7.73 3.17
N LEU A 155 14.74 7.35 2.42
CA LEU A 155 13.76 6.33 2.82
C LEU A 155 13.18 6.56 4.24
N GLY A 156 12.74 7.79 4.51
CA GLY A 156 12.17 8.21 5.80
C GLY A 156 13.19 8.44 6.91
N LYS A 157 14.49 8.42 6.60
CA LYS A 157 15.56 8.74 7.53
C LYS A 157 16.37 9.92 7.04
N VAL A 158 16.73 10.82 7.95
CA VAL A 158 17.64 11.92 7.65
C VAL A 158 19.07 11.40 7.71
N VAL A 159 19.83 11.60 6.64
CA VAL A 159 21.22 11.17 6.47
C VAL A 159 22.07 12.41 6.19
N GLY A 160 23.25 12.50 6.80
CA GLY A 160 24.17 13.64 6.63
C GLY A 160 24.50 14.31 7.96
N THR A 161 25.15 15.47 7.89
CA THR A 161 25.59 16.22 9.07
C THR A 161 24.63 17.37 9.34
N LEU A 162 24.10 17.45 10.56
CA LEU A 162 23.23 18.56 10.93
C LEU A 162 24.03 19.87 11.02
N PRO A 163 23.52 20.97 10.42
CA PRO A 163 24.18 22.26 10.52
C PRO A 163 24.11 22.80 11.95
N LYS A 164 24.94 23.79 12.26
CA LYS A 164 24.92 24.54 13.52
C LYS A 164 24.67 26.02 13.21
N CYS A 165 23.88 26.67 14.05
CA CYS A 165 23.67 28.11 13.97
C CYS A 165 24.59 28.80 14.99
N HIS A 166 25.50 29.64 14.51
CA HIS A 166 26.40 30.42 15.35
C HIS A 166 25.99 31.90 15.36
N GLN A 167 26.03 32.53 16.52
CA GLN A 167 25.60 33.92 16.67
C GLN A 167 26.58 34.83 15.94
N THR A 168 26.07 35.71 15.10
CA THR A 168 26.85 36.76 14.48
C THR A 168 26.92 37.92 15.45
N PHE A 169 27.94 37.95 16.31
CA PHE A 169 28.33 39.20 16.95
C PHE A 169 29.08 40.04 15.91
N CYS A 170 28.38 40.99 15.30
CA CYS A 170 29.07 42.13 14.71
C CYS A 170 29.30 43.13 15.86
N ASN A 171 30.45 43.05 16.52
CA ASN A 171 30.95 44.21 17.24
C ASN A 171 31.40 45.22 16.18
N GLU A 172 30.50 46.10 15.78
CA GLU A 172 30.92 47.39 15.23
C GLU A 172 31.10 48.34 16.40
N THR A 173 32.38 48.54 16.75
CA THR A 173 33.01 49.69 17.44
C THR A 173 32.32 50.30 18.65
#